data_AF-A0A1F3C2R9-F1
#
_entry.id   AF-A0A1F3C2R9-F1
#
_cell.length_a   1.000
_cell.length_b   1.000
_cell.length_c   1.000
_cell.angle_alpha   90.00
_cell.angle_beta   90.00
_cell.angle_gamma   90.00
#
_symmetry.space_group_name_H-M   'P 1'
#
loop_
_entity.id
_entity.type
_entity.pdbx_description
1 polymer ?
#
loop_
_entity_poly.entity_id
_entity_poly.type
_entity_poly.pdbx_seq_one_letter_code
_entity_poly.pdbx_strand_id
1 'polypeptide(L)' 'MKKETIQKLTIDFENIVNKQEDTEFWFARELMLLLGYDRWENFANVIEKATISCKNAGQPCLCQVFSPNSSKIKA' A
#
# COMPACT_ATOMS: atom_id res chain seq x y z
N MET A 1 9.03 -2.06 21.60
CA MET A 1 8.33 -0.92 20.96
C MET A 1 7.51 -0.17 22.00
N LYS A 2 7.44 1.16 21.94
CA LYS A 2 6.58 1.95 22.84
C LYS A 2 5.12 1.76 22.43
N LYS A 3 4.24 1.39 23.37
CA LYS A 3 2.80 1.14 23.09
C LYS A 3 2.10 2.35 22.45
N GLU A 4 2.48 3.55 22.87
CA GLU A 4 1.96 4.82 22.35
C GLU A 4 2.23 5.01 20.86
N THR A 5 3.38 4.55 20.37
CA THR A 5 3.74 4.65 18.94
C THR A 5 2.89 3.70 18.11
N ILE A 6 2.63 2.49 18.62
CA ILE A 6 1.78 1.51 17.94
C ILE A 6 0.36 2.07 17.80
N GLN A 7 -0.20 2.63 18.88
CA GLN A 7 -1.53 3.21 18.88
C GLN A 7 -1.68 4.36 17.88
N LYS A 8 -0.71 5.28 17.84
CA LYS A 8 -0.73 6.39 16.87
C LYS A 8 -0.71 5.88 15.43
N LEU A 9 0.21 4.96 15.12
CA LEU A 9 0.30 4.38 13.79
C LEU A 9 -0.99 3.67 13.41
N THR A 10 -1.59 2.87 14.30
CA THR A 10 -2.87 2.21 14.04
C THR A 10 -3.97 3.21 13.68
N ILE A 11 -4.11 4.29 14.45
CA ILE A 11 -5.09 5.35 14.18
C ILE A 11 -4.82 5.98 12.81
N ASP A 12 -3.57 6.28 12.50
CA ASP A 12 -3.22 6.91 11.23
C ASP A 12 -3.48 5.98 10.02
N PHE A 13 -3.25 4.67 10.15
CA PHE A 13 -3.60 3.68 9.12
C PHE A 13 -5.10 3.53 8.93
N GLU A 14 -5.88 3.57 10.01
CA GLU A 14 -7.34 3.52 9.95
C GLU A 14 -7.92 4.79 9.32
N ASN A 15 -7.31 5.95 9.52
CA ASN A 15 -7.76 7.22 8.95
C ASN A 15 -7.63 7.29 7.42
N ILE A 16 -6.68 6.57 6.84
CA ILE A 16 -6.46 6.52 5.38
C ILE A 16 -7.13 5.29 4.72
N VAL A 17 -7.88 4.49 5.47
CA VAL A 17 -8.71 3.41 4.91
C VAL A 17 -9.78 4.02 4.03
N ASN A 18 -9.83 3.58 2.78
CA ASN A 18 -10.93 3.83 1.88
C ASN A 18 -11.78 2.57 1.78
N LYS A 19 -13.10 2.74 1.65
CA LYS A 19 -14.06 1.64 1.50
C LYS A 19 -14.79 1.80 0.18
N GLN A 20 -14.78 0.75 -0.64
CA GLN A 20 -15.56 0.67 -1.85
C GLN A 20 -16.15 -0.73 -1.95
N GLU A 21 -17.48 -0.81 -2.13
CA GLU A 21 -18.20 -2.05 -2.41
C GLU A 21 -17.75 -3.22 -1.51
N ASP A 22 -17.82 -3.00 -0.19
CA ASP A 22 -17.42 -3.96 0.86
C ASP A 22 -15.94 -4.35 0.94
N THR A 23 -15.06 -3.70 0.17
CA THR A 23 -13.61 -3.91 0.22
C THR A 23 -12.91 -2.69 0.79
N GLU A 24 -12.08 -2.91 1.81
CA GLU A 24 -11.19 -1.89 2.38
C GLU A 24 -9.87 -1.86 1.62
N PHE A 25 -9.44 -0.67 1.19
CA PHE A 25 -8.19 -0.49 0.47
C PHE A 25 -7.48 0.80 0.88
N TRP A 26 -6.18 0.84 0.58
CA TRP A 26 -5.32 1.99 0.81
C TRP A 26 -4.73 2.47 -0.50
N PHE A 27 -4.64 3.79 -0.67
CA PHE A 27 -3.84 4.34 -1.76
C PHE A 27 -2.35 4.27 -1.43
N ALA A 28 -1.58 3.70 -2.34
CA ALA A 28 -0.13 3.55 -2.18
C ALA A 28 0.59 4.89 -1.93
N ARG A 29 0.06 6.01 -2.47
CA ARG A 29 0.60 7.36 -2.24
C ARG A 29 0.45 7.84 -0.80
N GLU A 30 -0.70 7.57 -0.18
CA GLU A 30 -0.97 7.91 1.22
C GLU A 30 -0.16 7.02 2.16
N LEU A 31 -0.11 5.71 1.84
CA LEU A 31 0.65 4.73 2.60
C LEU A 31 2.16 5.03 2.61
N MET A 32 2.70 5.53 1.50
CA MET A 32 4.11 5.95 1.38
C MET A 32 4.47 7.06 2.38
N LEU A 33 3.63 8.10 2.44
CA LEU A 33 3.83 9.23 3.36
C LEU A 33 3.72 8.79 4.82
N LEU A 34 2.74 7.92 5.11
CA LEU A 34 2.51 7.42 6.47
C LEU A 34 3.67 6.54 6.98
N LEU A 35 4.29 5.77 6.08
CA LEU A 35 5.46 4.95 6.40
C LEU A 35 6.79 5.73 6.36
N GLY A 36 6.75 7.03 6.08
CA GLY A 36 7.94 7.90 6.09
C GLY A 36 8.87 7.71 4.90
N TYR A 37 8.36 7.27 3.75
CA TYR A 37 9.15 7.17 2.53
C TYR A 37 9.12 8.49 1.75
N ASP A 38 10.28 9.12 1.58
CA ASP A 38 10.40 10.37 0.82
C ASP A 38 10.37 10.16 -0.71
N ARG A 39 10.74 8.96 -1.16
CA ARG A 39 10.87 8.61 -2.58
C ARG A 39 10.01 7.43 -2.96
N TRP A 40 9.24 7.59 -4.03
CA TRP A 40 8.37 6.54 -4.57
C TRP A 40 9.12 5.28 -5.00
N GLU A 41 10.32 5.41 -5.55
CA GLU A 41 11.14 4.28 -6.02
C GLU A 41 11.42 3.27 -4.89
N ASN A 42 11.73 3.78 -3.68
CA ASN A 42 11.97 2.95 -2.52
C ASN A 42 10.70 2.23 -2.06
N PHE A 43 9.57 2.93 -2.15
CA PHE A 43 8.28 2.40 -1.73
C PHE A 43 7.72 1.36 -2.71
N ALA A 44 7.90 1.57 -4.02
CA ALA A 44 7.49 0.63 -5.06
C ALA A 44 8.13 -0.75 -4.85
N ASN A 45 9.42 -0.79 -4.49
CA ASN A 45 10.13 -2.03 -4.15
C ASN A 45 9.52 -2.76 -2.93
N VAL A 46 9.00 -2.01 -1.95
CA VAL A 46 8.35 -2.58 -0.76
C VAL A 46 6.99 -3.18 -1.12
N ILE A 47 6.21 -2.50 -1.98
CA ILE A 47 4.94 -3.02 -2.49
C ILE A 47 5.18 -4.30 -3.29
N GLU A 48 6.19 -4.34 -4.16
CA GLU A 48 6.55 -5.54 -4.92
C GLU A 48 6.88 -6.72 -3.99
N LYS A 49 7.69 -6.48 -2.96
CA LYS A 49 8.01 -7.51 -1.95
C LYS A 49 6.75 -7.99 -1.23
N ALA A 50 5.85 -7.09 -0.85
CA ALA A 50 4.58 -7.46 -0.22
C ALA A 50 3.72 -8.34 -1.15
N THR A 51 3.64 -8.01 -2.44
CA THR A 51 2.95 -8.83 -3.44
C THR A 51 3.56 -10.22 -3.56
N ILE A 52 4.90 -10.33 -3.59
CA ILE A 52 5.60 -11.62 -3.63
C ILE A 52 5.31 -12.43 -2.36
N SER A 53 5.32 -11.80 -1.19
CA SER A 53 4.95 -12.46 0.07
C SER A 53 3.52 -13.00 0.07
N CYS A 54 2.54 -12.24 -0.45
CA CYS A 54 1.16 -12.71 -0.59
C CYS A 54 1.06 -13.93 -1.52
N LYS A 55 1.75 -13.89 -2.67
CA LYS A 55 1.81 -15.03 -3.60
C LYS A 55 2.42 -16.27 -2.94
N ASN A 56 3.51 -16.11 -2.21
CA ASN A 56 4.17 -17.19 -1.49
C ASN A 56 3.31 -17.76 -0.36
N ALA A 57 2.46 -16.94 0.26
CA ALA A 57 1.48 -17.37 1.26
C ALA A 57 0.24 -18.06 0.65
N GLY A 58 0.17 -18.22 -0.67
CA GLY A 58 -0.97 -18.82 -1.37
C GLY A 58 -2.24 -17.95 -1.33
N GLN A 59 -2.12 -16.67 -0.97
CA GLN A 59 -3.25 -15.75 -0.91
C GLN A 59 -3.38 -14.99 -2.23
N PRO A 60 -4.61 -14.89 -2.81
CA PRO A 60 -4.84 -14.08 -3.99
C PRO A 60 -4.69 -12.61 -3.60
N CYS A 61 -3.56 -12.00 -3.97
CA CYS A 61 -3.41 -10.56 -3.83
C CYS A 61 -4.33 -9.87 -4.85
N LEU A 62 -5.40 -9.22 -4.36
CA LEU A 62 -6.29 -8.36 -5.15
C LEU A 62 -5.58 -7.09 -5.66
N CYS A 63 -4.29 -6.91 -5.35
CA CYS A 63 -3.42 -5.88 -5.87
C CYS A 63 -3.12 -6.02 -7.38
N GLN A 64 -4.14 -6.12 -8.23
CA GLN A 64 -3.97 -6.25 -9.69
C GLN A 64 -3.64 -4.92 -10.39
N VAL A 65 -3.52 -3.80 -9.66
CA VAL A 65 -3.51 -2.45 -10.26
C VAL A 65 -2.20 -1.68 -10.13
N PHE A 66 -1.10 -2.30 -9.70
CA PHE A 66 0.21 -1.66 -9.85
C PHE A 66 0.69 -1.79 -11.29
N SER A 67 0.07 -1.03 -12.21
CA SER A 67 0.58 -0.86 -13.56
C SER A 67 1.79 0.09 -13.48
N PRO A 68 3.03 -0.37 -13.71
CA PRO A 68 4.23 0.46 -13.59
C PRO A 68 4.38 1.44 -14.77
N ASN A 69 3.39 1.52 -15.65
CA ASN A 69 3.49 2.26 -16.90
C ASN A 69 2.33 3.24 -17.06
N SER A 70 2.59 4.51 -16.72
CA SER A 70 1.91 5.66 -17.30
C SER A 70 2.25 5.88 -18.79
N SER A 71 2.63 4.82 -19.52
CA SER A 71 3.04 4.87 -20.93
C SER A 71 2.06 4.15 -21.85
N LYS A 72 0.74 4.24 -21.60
CA LYS A 72 -0.30 4.01 -22.62
C LYS A 72 -1.53 4.90 -22.36
N ILE A 73 -1.32 6.21 -22.32
CA ILE A 73 -2.29 7.11 -22.96
C ILE A 73 -1.86 7.15 -24.43
N LYS A 74 -2.42 6.24 -25.23
CA LYS A 74 -2.52 6.48 -26.67
C LYS A 74 -3.88 7.14 -26.89
N ALA A 75 -3.81 8.22 -27.67
CA ALA A 75 -4.90 9.09 -28.13
C ALA A 75 -6.17 8.35 -28.55
#